data_AF-X1TI51-F1
#
_entry.id   AF-X1TI51-F1
#
_cell.length_a   1.000
_cell.length_b   1.000
_cell.length_c   1.000
_cell.angle_alpha   90.00
_cell.angle_beta   90.00
_cell.angle_gamma   90.00
#
_symmetry.space_group_name_H-M   'P 1'
#
loop_
_entity.id
_entity.type
_entity.pdbx_description
1 polymer ?
#
loop_
_entity_poly.entity_id
_entity_poly.type
_entity_poly.pdbx_seq_one_letter_code
_entity_poly.pdbx_strand_id
1 'polypeptide(L)'
;MSITGTVPTRVPEKLSELELDAGGKRIENLGLGDTPDDVMRRSEKIGGYEVYGLLAAGLAADRPAPGIVDRFYFSTDTLVLERDTGVAWVEAARGETAIRLAQLAERAHASLTGIGPSDHHDKYTDAEAQAQAAALIAIHAAIAAAHHTKT
;
A
#
# COMPACT_ATOMS: atom_id res chain seq x y z
N MET A 1 -32.97 -25.79 -52.07
CA MET A 1 -32.63 -26.85 -51.12
C MET A 1 -33.00 -26.30 -49.74
N SER A 2 -34.17 -26.67 -49.22
CA SER A 2 -34.77 -26.09 -48.02
C SER A 2 -34.51 -27.03 -46.84
N ILE A 3 -33.81 -26.55 -45.80
CA ILE A 3 -33.65 -27.29 -44.55
C ILE A 3 -34.74 -26.85 -43.58
N THR A 4 -35.88 -27.51 -43.67
CA THR A 4 -36.94 -27.44 -42.67
C THR A 4 -36.52 -28.32 -41.49
N GLY A 5 -36.12 -27.70 -40.38
CA GLY A 5 -35.87 -28.38 -39.10
C GLY A 5 -36.79 -27.82 -38.03
N THR A 6 -37.88 -28.52 -37.73
CA THR A 6 -38.81 -28.20 -36.65
C THR A 6 -38.13 -28.48 -35.31
N VAL A 7 -38.02 -27.48 -34.42
CA VAL A 7 -37.58 -27.68 -33.03
C VAL A 7 -38.67 -28.46 -32.30
N PRO A 8 -38.39 -29.62 -31.67
CA PRO A 8 -39.40 -30.35 -30.93
C PRO A 8 -39.82 -29.56 -29.67
N THR A 9 -41.09 -29.16 -29.59
CA THR A 9 -41.68 -28.40 -28.47
C THR A 9 -42.13 -29.32 -27.33
N ARG A 10 -41.34 -30.32 -26.96
CA ARG A 10 -41.66 -31.13 -25.77
C ARG A 10 -41.33 -30.31 -24.54
N VAL A 11 -42.34 -30.02 -23.72
CA VAL A 11 -42.14 -29.42 -22.39
C VAL A 11 -41.42 -30.46 -21.52
N PRO A 12 -40.23 -30.16 -20.97
CA PRO A 12 -39.49 -31.11 -20.16
C PRO A 12 -40.26 -31.47 -18.88
N GLU A 13 -40.30 -32.76 -18.56
CA GLU A 13 -41.05 -33.28 -17.41
C GLU A 13 -40.18 -33.32 -16.14
N LYS A 14 -38.86 -33.15 -16.30
CA LYS A 14 -37.89 -33.09 -15.20
C LYS A 14 -37.00 -31.87 -15.36
N LEU A 15 -36.63 -31.21 -14.25
CA LEU A 15 -35.75 -30.04 -14.27
C LEU A 15 -34.35 -30.33 -14.85
N SER A 16 -33.92 -31.60 -14.85
CA SER A 16 -32.70 -32.05 -15.53
C SER A 16 -32.77 -32.01 -17.06
N GLU A 17 -33.96 -31.85 -17.63
CA GLU A 17 -34.21 -31.80 -19.07
C GLU A 17 -34.33 -30.35 -19.60
N LEU A 18 -34.40 -29.36 -18.71
CA LEU A 18 -34.40 -27.94 -19.07
C LEU A 18 -32.94 -27.46 -19.16
N GLU A 19 -32.23 -27.90 -20.19
CA GLU A 19 -30.93 -27.31 -20.50
C GLU A 19 -31.14 -26.02 -21.29
N LEU A 20 -30.33 -25.01 -20.94
CA LEU A 20 -30.00 -23.79 -21.71
C LEU A 20 -30.72 -22.51 -21.25
N ASP A 21 -29.92 -21.54 -20.76
CA ASP A 21 -30.32 -20.15 -20.59
C ASP A 21 -30.56 -19.46 -21.95
N ALA A 22 -31.06 -18.22 -21.93
CA ALA A 22 -31.36 -17.43 -23.14
C ALA A 22 -30.14 -17.17 -24.06
N GLY A 23 -28.93 -17.57 -23.65
CA GLY A 23 -27.69 -17.56 -24.43
C GLY A 23 -27.16 -18.95 -24.76
N GLY A 24 -27.92 -20.02 -24.54
CA GLY A 24 -27.52 -21.38 -24.90
C GLY A 24 -26.52 -22.02 -23.92
N LYS A 25 -26.39 -21.55 -22.68
CA LYS A 25 -25.50 -22.16 -21.67
C LYS A 25 -26.28 -22.92 -20.60
N ARG A 26 -25.83 -24.14 -20.27
CA ARG A 26 -26.36 -24.96 -19.16
C ARG A 26 -26.28 -24.14 -17.85
N ILE A 27 -27.34 -24.10 -17.04
CA ILE A 27 -27.44 -23.28 -15.80
C ILE A 27 -26.34 -23.62 -14.77
N GLU A 28 -25.87 -24.87 -14.78
CA GLU A 28 -24.69 -25.34 -14.03
C GLU A 28 -23.38 -24.59 -14.37
N ASN A 29 -23.31 -23.85 -15.49
CA ASN A 29 -22.17 -23.01 -15.84
C ASN A 29 -22.25 -21.57 -15.31
N LEU A 30 -23.27 -21.21 -14.52
CA LEU A 30 -23.40 -19.86 -13.96
C LEU A 30 -22.60 -19.63 -12.66
N GLY A 31 -21.91 -20.66 -12.14
CA GLY A 31 -21.03 -20.52 -10.97
C GLY A 31 -21.74 -20.39 -9.63
N LEU A 32 -23.07 -20.61 -9.58
CA LEU A 32 -23.82 -20.70 -8.33
C LEU A 32 -23.49 -22.05 -7.65
N GLY A 33 -22.52 -22.04 -6.74
CA GLY A 33 -22.05 -23.23 -6.01
C GLY A 33 -20.55 -23.49 -6.14
N ASP A 34 -19.81 -22.62 -6.83
CA ASP A 34 -18.37 -22.79 -6.98
C ASP A 34 -17.66 -22.69 -5.63
N THR A 35 -16.83 -23.69 -5.36
CA THR A 35 -15.81 -23.53 -4.34
C THR A 35 -14.78 -22.52 -4.84
N PRO A 36 -14.02 -21.85 -3.95
CA PRO A 36 -12.91 -21.00 -4.37
C PRO A 36 -11.99 -21.69 -5.38
N ASP A 37 -11.76 -23.00 -5.24
CA ASP A 37 -10.96 -23.82 -6.16
C ASP A 37 -11.58 -23.98 -7.55
N ASP A 38 -12.91 -24.07 -7.63
CA ASP A 38 -13.63 -24.14 -8.91
C ASP A 38 -13.62 -22.78 -9.63
N VAL A 39 -13.65 -21.67 -8.89
CA VAL A 39 -13.45 -20.32 -9.44
C VAL A 39 -12.03 -20.19 -10.03
N MET A 40 -11.01 -20.69 -9.32
CA MET A 40 -9.63 -20.68 -9.82
C MET A 40 -9.48 -21.50 -11.10
N ARG A 41 -10.09 -22.69 -11.17
CA ARG A 41 -10.06 -23.54 -12.38
C ARG A 41 -10.79 -22.91 -13.56
N ARG A 42 -11.85 -22.15 -13.31
CA ARG A 42 -12.64 -21.48 -14.36
C ARG A 42 -11.90 -20.28 -14.96
N SER A 43 -11.09 -19.58 -14.15
CA SER A 43 -10.24 -18.47 -14.58
C SER A 43 -9.20 -18.88 -15.63
N GLU A 44 -8.75 -20.14 -15.62
CA GLU A 44 -7.75 -20.66 -16.55
C GLU A 44 -8.26 -20.82 -18.00
N LYS A 45 -9.59 -20.81 -18.21
CA LYS A 45 -10.20 -21.18 -19.51
C LYS A 45 -10.47 -20.00 -20.46
N ILE A 46 -10.22 -18.75 -20.06
CA ILE A 46 -10.51 -17.56 -20.88
C ILE A 46 -9.19 -16.89 -21.30
N GLY A 47 -8.61 -17.38 -22.40
CA GLY A 47 -7.28 -17.04 -22.90
C GLY A 47 -7.08 -15.59 -23.31
N GLY A 48 -6.82 -14.72 -22.34
CA GLY A 48 -6.43 -13.31 -22.54
C GLY A 48 -6.11 -12.54 -21.26
N TYR A 49 -6.50 -13.07 -20.10
CA TYR A 49 -6.07 -12.60 -18.79
C TYR A 49 -5.39 -13.77 -18.08
N GLU A 50 -4.07 -13.85 -18.20
CA GLU A 50 -3.31 -14.72 -17.30
C GLU A 50 -3.40 -14.08 -15.90
N VAL A 51 -4.16 -14.70 -15.00
CA VAL A 51 -4.23 -14.27 -13.60
C VAL A 51 -2.89 -14.63 -12.96
N TYR A 52 -1.95 -13.70 -13.07
CA TYR A 52 -0.66 -13.78 -12.40
C TYR A 52 -0.86 -13.45 -10.91
N GLY A 53 -0.89 -14.50 -10.11
CA GLY A 53 -0.88 -14.42 -8.66
C GLY A 53 -2.25 -14.18 -8.03
N LEU A 54 -2.72 -15.20 -7.29
CA LEU A 54 -3.87 -15.06 -6.41
C LEU A 54 -3.49 -14.19 -5.20
N LEU A 55 -4.18 -13.07 -4.96
CA LEU A 55 -4.00 -12.22 -3.78
C LEU A 55 -5.03 -12.58 -2.70
N ALA A 56 -4.55 -13.06 -1.55
CA ALA A 56 -5.35 -13.21 -0.33
C ALA A 56 -4.96 -12.12 0.70
N ALA A 57 -5.84 -11.82 1.66
CA ALA A 57 -5.56 -10.86 2.72
C ALA A 57 -6.12 -11.32 4.08
N GLY A 58 -5.40 -11.04 5.16
CA GLY A 58 -5.77 -11.44 6.52
C GLY A 58 -4.68 -11.08 7.53
N LEU A 59 -4.72 -11.65 8.74
CA LEU A 59 -3.65 -11.47 9.72
C LEU A 59 -2.39 -12.23 9.30
N ALA A 60 -1.21 -11.78 9.73
CA ALA A 60 0.04 -12.51 9.47
C ALA A 60 0.03 -13.94 10.04
N ALA A 61 -0.70 -14.15 11.15
CA ALA A 61 -0.85 -15.46 11.80
C ALA A 61 -1.76 -16.43 11.03
N ASP A 62 -2.70 -15.91 10.22
CA ASP A 62 -3.66 -16.71 9.45
C ASP A 62 -3.09 -17.12 8.07
N ARG A 63 -1.88 -16.65 7.74
CA ARG A 63 -1.26 -16.92 6.44
C ARG A 63 -1.07 -18.43 6.25
N PRO A 64 -1.59 -19.02 5.17
CA PRO A 64 -1.47 -20.45 4.92
C PRO A 64 -0.02 -20.87 4.68
N ALA A 65 0.28 -22.16 4.82
CA ALA A 65 1.59 -22.69 4.49
C ALA A 65 1.97 -22.40 3.01
N PRO A 66 3.25 -22.13 2.73
CA PRO A 66 3.71 -21.98 1.35
C PRO A 66 3.54 -23.29 0.58
N GLY A 67 3.27 -23.19 -0.71
CA GLY A 67 3.02 -24.37 -1.55
C GLY A 67 2.54 -24.07 -2.97
N ILE A 68 2.24 -22.82 -3.29
CA ILE A 68 1.78 -22.41 -4.62
C ILE A 68 2.64 -21.24 -5.08
N VAL A 69 3.47 -21.47 -6.10
CA VAL A 69 4.34 -20.41 -6.66
C VAL A 69 3.49 -19.23 -7.16
N ASP A 70 3.98 -18.01 -6.93
CA ASP A 70 3.39 -16.76 -7.40
C ASP A 70 2.06 -16.35 -6.75
N ARG A 71 1.58 -17.05 -5.72
CA ARG A 71 0.47 -16.58 -4.88
C ARG A 71 0.95 -15.42 -3.98
N PHE A 72 0.12 -14.39 -3.82
CA PHE A 72 0.38 -13.27 -2.92
C PHE A 72 -0.51 -13.32 -1.67
N TYR A 73 0.03 -12.87 -0.54
CA TYR A 73 -0.72 -12.66 0.69
C TYR A 73 -0.41 -11.28 1.25
N PHE A 74 -1.45 -10.51 1.60
CA PHE A 74 -1.32 -9.23 2.28
C PHE A 74 -1.72 -9.36 3.74
N SER A 75 -0.73 -9.25 4.63
CA SER A 75 -0.91 -9.26 6.08
C SER A 75 -1.40 -7.87 6.53
N THR A 76 -2.66 -7.73 6.93
CA THR A 76 -3.29 -6.42 7.21
C THR A 76 -2.84 -5.78 8.51
N ASP A 77 -2.39 -6.58 9.47
CA ASP A 77 -1.89 -6.16 10.78
C ASP A 77 -0.43 -5.68 10.73
N THR A 78 0.39 -6.33 9.92
CA THR A 78 1.81 -6.00 9.74
C THR A 78 2.08 -5.17 8.49
N LEU A 79 1.06 -5.01 7.64
CA LEU A 79 1.08 -4.28 6.36
C LEU A 79 2.18 -4.79 5.42
N VAL A 80 2.35 -6.10 5.33
CA VAL A 80 3.35 -6.74 4.47
C VAL A 80 2.67 -7.50 3.35
N LEU A 81 3.17 -7.33 2.13
CA LEU A 81 2.83 -8.13 0.97
C LEU A 81 3.91 -9.20 0.78
N GLU A 82 3.52 -10.46 0.86
CA GLU A 82 4.41 -11.60 0.62
C GLU A 82 4.03 -12.37 -0.64
N ARG A 83 5.03 -12.94 -1.30
CA ARG A 83 4.91 -13.84 -2.45
C ARG A 83 5.34 -15.25 -2.05
N ASP A 84 4.51 -16.23 -2.37
CA ASP A 84 4.82 -17.64 -2.18
C ASP A 84 5.74 -18.13 -3.32
N THR A 85 6.84 -18.76 -2.93
CA THR A 85 7.83 -19.35 -3.85
C THR A 85 7.59 -20.84 -4.10
N GLY A 86 6.52 -21.40 -3.56
CA GLY A 86 6.22 -22.84 -3.51
C GLY A 86 6.84 -23.55 -2.30
N VAL A 87 7.81 -22.93 -1.64
CA VAL A 87 8.50 -23.48 -0.46
C VAL A 87 8.59 -22.51 0.72
N ALA A 88 8.47 -21.21 0.46
CA ALA A 88 8.54 -20.15 1.47
C ALA A 88 7.76 -18.91 1.01
N TRP A 89 7.28 -18.14 1.99
CA TRP A 89 6.81 -16.77 1.79
C TRP A 89 8.00 -15.82 1.79
N VAL A 90 8.11 -15.02 0.74
CA VAL A 90 9.15 -13.98 0.59
C VAL A 90 8.48 -12.62 0.54
N GLU A 91 8.99 -11.65 1.30
CA GLU A 91 8.49 -10.28 1.27
C GLU A 91 8.67 -9.66 -0.13
N ALA A 92 7.56 -9.24 -0.73
CA ALA A 92 7.52 -8.56 -2.03
C ALA A 92 7.40 -7.05 -1.87
N ALA A 93 6.61 -6.60 -0.89
CA ALA A 93 6.49 -5.19 -0.52
C ALA A 93 6.06 -5.04 0.94
N ARG A 94 6.23 -3.85 1.51
CA ARG A 94 5.86 -3.53 2.89
C ARG A 94 5.32 -2.10 2.95
N GLY A 95 4.26 -1.90 3.73
CA GLY A 95 3.61 -0.62 3.93
C GLY A 95 4.51 0.38 4.65
N GLU A 96 4.35 1.67 4.36
CA GLU A 96 5.21 2.76 4.82
C GLU A 96 5.28 2.89 6.35
N THR A 97 4.26 2.41 7.07
CA THR A 97 4.21 2.37 8.54
C THR A 97 5.01 1.21 9.16
N ALA A 98 5.40 0.22 8.37
CA ALA A 98 6.25 -0.89 8.81
C ALA A 98 7.72 -0.55 8.55
N ILE A 99 8.32 0.19 9.49
CA ILE A 99 9.69 0.69 9.43
C ILE A 99 10.69 -0.48 9.36
N ARG A 100 11.55 -0.52 8.32
CA ARG A 100 12.74 -1.41 8.32
C ARG A 100 13.82 -0.86 9.24
N LEU A 101 14.67 -1.74 9.78
CA LEU A 101 15.90 -1.33 10.50
C LEU A 101 16.77 -0.39 9.65
N ALA A 102 16.76 -0.56 8.31
CA ALA A 102 17.40 0.36 7.37
C ALA A 102 16.80 1.78 7.39
N GLN A 103 15.47 1.91 7.41
CA GLN A 103 14.80 3.22 7.53
C GLN A 103 15.01 3.86 8.90
N LEU A 104 15.16 3.05 9.96
CA LEU A 104 15.57 3.56 11.27
C LEU A 104 17.01 4.07 11.23
N ALA A 105 17.90 3.48 10.42
CA ALA A 105 19.26 3.98 10.22
C ALA A 105 19.27 5.32 9.46
N GLU A 106 18.41 5.52 8.47
CA GLU A 106 18.24 6.83 7.79
C GLU A 106 17.60 7.90 8.71
N ARG A 107 16.78 7.51 9.70
CA ARG A 107 16.20 8.40 10.71
C ARG A 107 17.00 8.48 12.02
N ALA A 108 18.12 7.77 12.13
CA ALA A 108 18.96 7.83 13.30
C ALA A 108 19.57 9.23 13.41
N HIS A 109 19.72 9.80 14.61
CA HIS A 109 20.46 11.06 14.78
C HIS A 109 21.90 10.99 14.26
N ALA A 110 22.45 9.79 14.10
CA ALA A 110 23.74 9.55 13.44
C ALA A 110 23.71 9.76 11.91
N SER A 111 22.52 9.82 11.28
CA SER A 111 22.35 10.10 9.85
C SER A 111 22.38 11.59 9.51
N LEU A 112 22.46 12.47 10.54
CA LEU A 112 22.79 13.89 10.39
C LEU A 112 24.25 14.05 9.91
N THR A 113 24.54 13.49 8.75
CA THR A 113 25.80 13.63 8.04
C THR A 113 25.84 15.00 7.37
N GLY A 114 26.99 15.67 7.41
CA GLY A 114 27.11 17.01 6.84
C GLY A 114 26.49 18.14 7.68
N ILE A 115 26.01 17.85 8.90
CA ILE A 115 25.65 18.88 9.88
C ILE A 115 26.85 19.08 10.82
N GLY A 116 27.57 20.16 10.61
CA GLY A 116 28.72 20.59 11.41
C GLY A 116 28.43 21.81 12.29
N PRO A 117 29.45 22.28 13.02
CA PRO A 117 29.34 23.47 13.87
C PRO A 117 28.93 24.76 13.13
N SER A 118 29.06 24.83 11.81
CA SER A 118 28.65 26.00 11.01
C SER A 118 27.19 25.93 10.53
N ASP A 119 26.55 24.76 10.59
CA ASP A 119 25.15 24.56 10.18
C ASP A 119 24.14 24.96 11.26
N HIS A 120 24.62 25.09 12.50
CA HIS A 120 23.96 25.95 13.46
C HIS A 120 24.59 27.33 13.28
N HIS A 121 23.80 28.36 12.94
CA HIS A 121 24.31 29.73 12.87
C HIS A 121 25.27 29.98 14.05
N ASP A 122 26.45 30.54 13.76
CA ASP A 122 27.41 30.91 14.79
C ASP A 122 26.66 31.70 15.85
N LYS A 123 26.55 31.13 17.05
CA LYS A 123 25.95 31.86 18.16
C LYS A 123 26.81 33.10 18.37
N TYR A 124 26.18 34.25 18.59
CA TYR A 124 26.88 35.41 19.12
C TYR A 124 27.73 34.95 20.30
N THR A 125 29.02 35.28 20.27
CA THR A 125 29.83 35.15 21.47
C THR A 125 29.21 36.02 22.56
N ASP A 126 29.39 35.64 23.83
CA ASP A 126 28.91 36.46 24.95
C ASP A 126 29.43 37.90 24.86
N ALA A 127 30.64 38.09 24.30
CA ALA A 127 31.24 39.39 24.05
C ALA A 127 30.51 40.20 22.96
N GLU A 128 30.15 39.58 21.83
CA GLU A 128 29.38 40.25 20.76
C GLU A 128 27.97 40.60 21.22
N ALA A 129 27.33 39.71 21.98
CA ALA A 129 26.02 39.96 22.57
C ALA A 129 26.07 41.12 23.59
N GLN A 130 27.09 41.17 24.44
CA GLN A 130 27.31 42.27 25.38
C GLN A 130 27.63 43.60 24.69
N ALA A 131 28.43 43.58 23.62
CA ALA A 131 28.75 44.77 22.84
C ALA A 131 27.50 45.37 22.18
N GLN A 132 26.64 44.52 21.59
CA GLN A 132 25.34 44.96 21.06
C GLN A 132 24.43 45.52 22.14
N ALA A 133 24.33 44.86 23.31
CA ALA A 133 23.55 45.36 24.43
C ALA A 133 24.06 46.73 24.92
N ALA A 134 25.37 46.90 25.06
CA ALA A 134 25.98 48.17 25.47
C ALA A 134 25.72 49.29 24.47
N ALA A 135 25.84 49.02 23.17
CA ALA A 135 25.53 49.98 22.11
C ALA A 135 24.06 50.40 22.16
N LEU A 136 23.16 49.44 22.35
CA LEU A 136 21.72 49.71 22.44
C LEU A 136 21.37 50.54 23.68
N ILE A 137 22.00 50.28 24.83
CA ILE A 137 21.83 51.07 26.06
C ILE A 137 22.31 52.51 25.84
N ALA A 138 23.46 52.71 25.21
CA ALA A 138 24.02 54.03 24.96
C ALA A 138 23.09 54.86 24.04
N ILE A 139 22.54 54.24 22.99
CA ILE A 139 21.58 54.90 22.09
C ILE A 139 20.30 55.29 22.85
N HIS A 140 19.75 54.40 23.68
CA HIS A 140 18.58 54.72 24.49
C HIS A 140 18.84 55.88 25.46
N ALA A 141 19.99 55.91 26.12
CA ALA A 141 20.36 56.99 27.03
C ALA A 141 20.49 58.33 26.29
N ALA A 142 21.09 58.35 25.10
CA ALA A 142 21.22 59.54 24.28
C ALA A 142 19.86 60.07 23.79
N ILE A 143 18.96 59.16 23.37
CA ILE A 143 17.59 59.53 22.97
C ILE A 143 16.81 60.09 24.16
N ALA A 144 16.91 59.47 25.34
CA ALA A 144 16.25 59.96 26.55
C ALA A 144 16.74 61.37 26.93
N ALA A 145 18.05 61.61 26.89
CA ALA A 145 18.64 62.93 27.15
C ALA A 145 18.18 63.98 26.12
N ALA A 146 18.11 63.61 24.83
CA ALA A 146 17.61 64.48 23.77
C ALA A 146 16.11 64.81 23.93
N HIS A 147 15.32 63.88 24.48
CA HIS A 147 13.90 64.11 24.75
C HIS A 147 13.68 65.03 25.96
N HIS A 148 14.51 64.90 27.00
CA HIS A 148 14.46 65.73 28.21
C HIS A 148 14.98 67.16 28.02
N THR A 149 15.67 67.43 26.91
CA THR A 149 16.18 68.77 26.55
C THR A 149 15.26 69.53 25.60
N LYS A 150 14.21 68.88 25.09
CA LYS A 150 13.18 69.48 24.21
C LYS A 150 11.91 69.93 24.95
N THR A 151 11.88 69.84 26.28
CA THR A 151 10.82 70.39 27.14
C THR A 151 11.17 71.80 27.59
#